data_AF-A0A5E7SVI5-F1
#
_entry.id   AF-A0A5E7SVI5-F1
#
_cell.length_a   1.000
_cell.length_b   1.000
_cell.length_c   1.000
_cell.angle_alpha   90.00
_cell.angle_beta   90.00
_cell.angle_gamma   90.00
#
_symmetry.space_group_name_H-M   'P 1'
#
loop_
_entity.id
_entity.type
_entity.pdbx_description
1 polymer ?
#
loop_
_entity_poly.entity_id
_entity_poly.type
_entity_poly.pdbx_seq_one_letter_code
_entity_poly.pdbx_strand_id
1 'polypeptide(L)'
;MRVPIYPQDLNSGSGFARLAKCLKRDWPGAEPIQLSEAQNLLARCFGYSDYHQVKSTTPQDVSYPSLAYVVAQCMKTLSSELIGGERAKFFDLGKLHAQVIDWPFLQLSVYREHYRHSDNRVVGQAVNAELIETFLSTRVTKPSIQPDCFSNEFSFEKLQSMTGHAPVNTTSKYMSTSMGKCTNEDSVLPNAKCVTCGPSAHRKLH
;
A
#
# COMPACT_ATOMS: atom_id res chain seq x y z
N MET A 1 18.60 7.24 -0.34
CA MET A 1 18.46 6.20 -1.37
C MET A 1 18.96 6.78 -2.68
N ARG A 2 19.73 6.02 -3.46
CA ARG A 2 20.14 6.41 -4.82
C ARG A 2 19.96 5.22 -5.76
N VAL A 3 19.20 5.39 -6.84
CA VAL A 3 19.08 4.37 -7.90
C VAL A 3 20.35 4.43 -8.75
N PRO A 4 21.11 3.34 -8.95
CA PRO A 4 22.26 3.38 -9.84
C PRO A 4 21.81 3.69 -11.28
N ILE A 5 22.49 4.62 -11.96
CA ILE A 5 22.20 4.94 -13.36
C ILE A 5 23.47 4.68 -14.15
N TYR A 6 23.41 3.75 -15.10
CA TYR A 6 24.57 3.43 -15.93
C TYR A 6 24.71 4.42 -17.08
N PRO A 7 25.93 4.65 -17.60
CA PRO A 7 26.15 5.57 -18.72
C PRO A 7 25.26 5.26 -19.94
N GLN A 8 24.99 3.97 -20.19
CA GLN A 8 24.11 3.54 -21.28
C GLN A 8 22.65 3.99 -21.12
N ASP A 9 22.18 4.19 -19.88
CA ASP A 9 20.83 4.69 -19.59
C ASP A 9 20.67 6.19 -19.87
N LEU A 10 21.79 6.92 -20.05
CA LEU A 10 21.81 8.35 -20.35
C LEU A 10 21.79 8.66 -21.86
N ASN A 11 22.03 7.65 -22.70
CA ASN A 11 21.98 7.77 -24.15
C ASN A 11 20.59 8.21 -24.64
N SER A 12 20.54 8.79 -25.84
CA SER A 12 19.27 9.21 -26.43
C SER A 12 18.37 8.00 -26.67
N GLY A 13 17.19 8.01 -26.05
CA GLY A 13 16.20 6.93 -26.19
C GLY A 13 16.40 5.73 -25.28
N SER A 14 17.39 5.75 -24.37
CA SER A 14 17.56 4.71 -23.35
C SER A 14 16.86 5.05 -22.03
N GLY A 15 17.00 4.17 -21.02
CA GLY A 15 16.17 4.13 -19.82
C GLY A 15 15.86 5.47 -19.17
N PHE A 16 16.88 6.21 -18.72
CA PHE A 16 16.67 7.49 -18.04
C PHE A 16 16.11 8.56 -18.98
N ALA A 17 16.65 8.66 -20.21
CA ALA A 17 16.19 9.63 -21.19
C ALA A 17 14.73 9.40 -21.61
N ARG A 18 14.28 8.14 -21.71
CA ARG A 18 12.90 7.80 -22.04
C ARG A 18 11.96 8.07 -20.88
N LEU A 19 12.36 7.75 -19.66
CA LEU A 19 11.60 8.09 -18.45
C LEU A 19 11.38 9.60 -18.33
N ALA A 20 12.41 10.41 -18.58
CA ALA A 20 12.29 11.86 -18.56
C ALA A 20 11.32 12.38 -19.64
N LYS A 21 11.30 11.74 -20.81
CA LYS A 21 10.31 12.06 -21.87
C LYS A 21 8.89 11.67 -21.48
N CYS A 22 8.70 10.52 -20.82
CA CYS A 22 7.39 10.11 -20.28
C CYS A 22 6.90 11.12 -19.25
N LEU A 23 7.75 11.50 -18.29
CA LEU A 23 7.43 12.52 -17.29
C LEU A 23 7.05 13.86 -17.93
N LYS A 24 7.79 14.31 -18.96
CA LYS A 24 7.45 15.54 -19.68
C LYS A 24 6.09 15.44 -20.38
N ARG A 25 5.83 14.32 -21.07
CA ARG A 25 4.60 14.13 -21.87
C ARG A 25 3.36 14.05 -20.99
N ASP A 26 3.47 13.34 -19.87
CA ASP A 26 2.34 12.99 -19.01
C ASP A 26 2.29 13.89 -17.76
N TRP A 27 2.95 15.05 -17.80
CA TRP A 27 3.08 15.99 -16.69
C TRP A 27 1.68 16.47 -16.22
N PRO A 28 1.36 16.34 -14.92
CA PRO A 28 0.04 16.70 -14.39
C PRO A 28 -0.11 18.18 -14.01
N GLY A 29 0.94 18.99 -14.11
CA GLY A 29 0.88 20.42 -13.77
C GLY A 29 0.17 21.26 -14.85
N ALA A 30 -0.25 22.47 -14.47
CA ALA A 30 -0.98 23.37 -15.37
C ALA A 30 -0.14 23.84 -16.55
N GLU A 31 1.15 24.11 -16.31
CA GLU A 31 2.09 24.49 -17.35
C GLU A 31 2.98 23.31 -17.77
N PRO A 32 3.22 23.12 -19.08
CA PRO A 32 4.09 22.08 -19.58
C PRO A 32 5.55 22.37 -19.18
N ILE A 33 6.27 21.33 -18.77
CA ILE A 33 7.67 21.44 -18.37
C ILE A 33 8.63 21.23 -19.54
N GLN A 34 9.83 21.82 -19.42
CA GLN A 34 10.90 21.57 -20.38
C GLN A 34 11.56 20.20 -20.14
N LEU A 35 12.28 19.68 -21.14
CA LEU A 35 12.95 18.37 -21.00
C LEU A 35 14.07 18.40 -19.94
N SER A 36 14.84 19.50 -19.89
CA SER A 36 15.88 19.72 -18.88
C SER A 36 15.31 19.66 -17.46
N GLU A 37 14.14 20.26 -17.28
CA GLU A 37 13.42 20.27 -16.02
C GLU A 37 12.87 18.88 -15.65
N ALA A 38 12.28 18.17 -16.61
CA ALA A 38 11.86 16.78 -16.43
C ALA A 38 13.03 15.87 -16.03
N GLN A 39 14.22 16.07 -16.62
CA GLN A 39 15.44 15.34 -16.26
C GLN A 39 15.89 15.65 -14.82
N ASN A 40 15.84 16.91 -14.40
CA ASN A 40 16.16 17.31 -13.02
C ASN A 40 15.16 16.76 -12.00
N LEU A 41 13.85 16.81 -12.31
CA LEU A 41 12.81 16.22 -11.49
C LEU A 41 12.99 14.70 -11.34
N LEU A 42 13.24 14.00 -12.45
CA LEU A 42 13.48 12.56 -12.42
C LEU A 42 14.76 12.21 -11.65
N ALA A 43 15.84 12.99 -11.80
CA ALA A 43 17.06 12.83 -11.02
C ALA A 43 16.78 12.88 -9.51
N ARG A 44 15.96 13.85 -9.07
CA ARG A 44 15.51 13.96 -7.68
C ARG A 44 14.66 12.79 -7.20
N CYS A 45 13.78 12.28 -8.06
CA CYS A 45 13.02 11.06 -7.77
C CYS A 45 13.93 9.85 -7.52
N PHE A 46 15.07 9.78 -8.22
CA PHE A 46 16.07 8.70 -8.07
C PHE A 46 17.09 8.97 -6.97
N GLY A 47 16.93 10.05 -6.21
CA GLY A 47 17.77 10.38 -5.06
C GLY A 47 19.06 11.14 -5.41
N TYR A 48 19.11 11.76 -6.59
CA TYR A 48 20.16 12.69 -6.98
C TYR A 48 19.73 14.14 -6.71
N SER A 49 20.68 15.07 -6.61
CA SER A 49 20.37 16.50 -6.50
C SER A 49 19.78 17.05 -7.81
N ASP A 50 20.38 16.67 -8.94
CA ASP A 50 20.10 17.20 -10.26
C ASP A 50 20.64 16.24 -11.34
N TYR A 51 20.36 16.58 -12.61
CA TYR A 51 20.81 15.78 -13.75
C TYR A 51 22.33 15.83 -13.99
N HIS A 52 23.04 16.88 -13.54
CA HIS A 52 24.50 16.93 -13.63
C HIS A 52 25.13 15.89 -12.70
N GLN A 53 24.61 15.75 -11.49
CA GLN A 53 25.05 14.73 -10.53
C GLN A 53 24.82 13.32 -11.08
N VAL A 54 23.71 13.08 -11.78
CA VAL A 54 23.46 11.81 -12.48
C VAL A 54 24.57 11.52 -13.49
N LYS A 55 24.99 12.52 -14.27
CA LYS A 55 26.05 12.37 -15.28
C LYS A 55 27.44 12.19 -14.69
N SER A 56 27.74 12.85 -13.57
CA SER A 56 29.06 12.80 -12.94
C SER A 56 29.26 11.59 -12.03
N THR A 57 28.17 10.93 -11.64
CA THR A 57 28.24 9.77 -10.74
C THR A 57 28.40 8.50 -11.56
N THR A 58 29.51 7.80 -11.36
CA THR A 58 29.65 6.42 -11.82
C THR A 58 28.93 5.48 -10.86
N PRO A 59 28.11 4.54 -11.35
CA PRO A 59 27.51 3.52 -10.49
C PRO A 59 28.62 2.65 -9.91
N GLN A 60 28.82 2.74 -8.60
CA GLN A 60 29.58 1.74 -7.83
C GLN A 60 28.69 0.53 -7.56
N ASP A 61 29.24 -0.52 -6.96
CA ASP A 61 28.58 -1.79 -6.62
C ASP A 61 27.53 -1.60 -5.50
N VAL A 62 26.53 -0.76 -5.78
CA VAL A 62 25.51 -0.31 -4.84
C VAL A 62 24.30 -1.21 -4.98
N SER A 63 23.84 -1.74 -3.85
CA SER A 63 22.52 -2.37 -3.71
C SER A 63 21.45 -1.49 -4.37
N TYR A 64 20.70 -2.05 -5.31
CA TYR A 64 19.61 -1.34 -5.97
C TYR A 64 18.35 -1.35 -5.11
N PRO A 65 17.63 -0.22 -5.01
CA PRO A 65 16.39 -0.17 -4.24
C PRO A 65 15.25 -0.93 -4.95
N SER A 66 14.29 -1.45 -4.18
CA SER A 66 13.09 -2.07 -4.76
C SER A 66 12.29 -1.07 -5.59
N LEU A 67 11.64 -1.55 -6.65
CA LEU A 67 10.82 -0.69 -7.50
C LEU A 67 9.67 -0.03 -6.74
N ALA A 68 9.07 -0.71 -5.75
CA ALA A 68 8.06 -0.12 -4.88
C ALA A 68 8.59 1.11 -4.14
N TYR A 69 9.79 1.00 -3.56
CA TYR A 69 10.39 2.14 -2.90
C TYR A 69 10.70 3.28 -3.90
N VAL A 70 11.20 2.97 -5.10
CA VAL A 70 11.44 3.97 -6.15
C VAL A 70 10.15 4.68 -6.55
N VAL A 71 9.06 3.94 -6.77
CA VAL A 71 7.74 4.50 -7.10
C VAL A 71 7.24 5.39 -5.96
N ALA A 72 7.35 4.96 -4.71
CA ALA A 72 6.97 5.77 -3.54
C ALA A 72 7.78 7.07 -3.47
N GLN A 73 9.09 7.01 -3.74
CA GLN A 73 9.94 8.19 -3.77
C GLN A 73 9.57 9.12 -4.94
N CYS A 74 9.29 8.58 -6.13
CA CYS A 74 8.79 9.37 -7.27
C CYS A 74 7.50 10.10 -6.90
N MET A 75 6.53 9.39 -6.32
CA MET A 75 5.26 9.97 -5.87
C MET A 75 5.48 11.10 -4.86
N LYS A 76 6.37 10.89 -3.88
CA LYS A 76 6.71 11.90 -2.88
C LYS A 76 7.33 13.14 -3.52
N THR A 77 8.33 12.98 -4.38
CA THR A 77 9.03 14.10 -5.02
C THR A 77 8.09 14.86 -5.95
N LEU A 78 7.35 14.17 -6.83
CA LEU A 78 6.43 14.81 -7.78
C LEU A 78 5.30 15.54 -7.06
N SER A 79 4.67 14.93 -6.06
CA SER A 79 3.62 15.60 -5.28
C SER A 79 4.15 16.83 -4.54
N SER A 80 5.36 16.76 -3.95
CA SER A 80 5.97 17.93 -3.30
C SER A 80 6.25 19.08 -4.27
N GLU A 81 6.63 18.77 -5.51
CA GLU A 81 6.92 19.79 -6.53
C GLU A 81 5.66 20.41 -7.13
N LEU A 82 4.60 19.60 -7.30
CA LEU A 82 3.30 20.08 -7.78
C LEU A 82 2.64 21.01 -6.77
N ILE A 83 2.69 20.65 -5.48
CA ILE A 83 2.10 21.43 -4.39
C ILE A 83 2.99 22.62 -4.03
N GLY A 84 4.29 22.38 -3.82
CA GLY A 84 5.23 23.40 -3.35
C GLY A 84 5.63 24.43 -4.40
N GLY A 85 5.59 24.08 -5.69
CA GLY A 85 5.88 24.99 -6.80
C GLY A 85 4.67 25.77 -7.32
N GLU A 86 3.50 25.66 -6.67
CA GLU A 86 2.21 26.20 -7.13
C GLU A 86 1.83 25.79 -8.58
N ARG A 87 2.44 24.73 -9.10
CA ARG A 87 2.27 24.29 -10.51
C ARG A 87 0.96 23.57 -10.75
N ALA A 88 0.34 23.06 -9.69
CA ALA A 88 -0.98 22.49 -9.73
C ALA A 88 -1.76 22.88 -8.48
N LYS A 89 -2.89 23.57 -8.67
CA LYS A 89 -3.84 23.86 -7.57
C LYS A 89 -4.60 22.61 -7.13
N PHE A 90 -4.89 21.73 -8.08
CA PHE A 90 -5.52 20.44 -7.88
C PHE A 90 -4.97 19.45 -8.90
N PHE A 91 -4.63 18.25 -8.46
CA PHE A 91 -4.27 17.13 -9.35
C PHE A 91 -4.78 15.82 -8.75
N ASP A 92 -5.08 14.86 -9.62
CA ASP A 92 -5.51 13.53 -9.21
C ASP A 92 -4.29 12.68 -8.84
N LEU A 93 -4.14 12.40 -7.54
CA LEU A 93 -3.06 11.58 -7.01
C LEU A 93 -3.13 10.13 -7.50
N GLY A 94 -4.33 9.59 -7.69
CA GLY A 94 -4.54 8.24 -8.21
C GLY A 94 -4.11 8.13 -9.68
N LYS A 95 -4.43 9.14 -10.48
CA LYS A 95 -3.97 9.23 -11.87
C LYS A 95 -2.46 9.36 -11.96
N LEU A 96 -1.85 10.21 -11.13
CA LEU A 96 -0.39 10.35 -11.04
C LEU A 96 0.27 9.02 -10.66
N HIS A 97 -0.29 8.31 -9.68
CA HIS A 97 0.20 7.01 -9.26
C HIS A 97 0.16 5.97 -10.38
N ALA A 98 -0.98 5.87 -11.09
CA ALA A 98 -1.10 4.97 -12.24
C ALA A 98 -0.07 5.31 -13.33
N GLN A 99 0.14 6.59 -13.62
CA GLN A 99 1.15 7.04 -14.59
C GLN A 99 2.56 6.64 -14.17
N VAL A 100 2.94 6.85 -12.90
CA VAL A 100 4.27 6.50 -12.40
C VAL A 100 4.49 4.99 -12.45
N ILE A 101 3.50 4.17 -12.10
CA ILE A 101 3.61 2.71 -12.19
C ILE A 101 3.81 2.22 -13.63
N ASP A 102 3.15 2.86 -14.60
CA ASP A 102 3.25 2.50 -16.02
C ASP A 102 4.55 2.97 -16.68
N TRP A 103 5.43 3.67 -15.94
CA TRP A 103 6.72 4.09 -16.48
C TRP A 103 7.62 2.90 -16.84
N PRO A 104 8.43 3.04 -17.90
CA PRO A 104 9.31 1.97 -18.37
C PRO A 104 10.55 1.78 -17.49
N PHE A 105 10.39 1.52 -16.19
CA PHE A 105 11.50 1.33 -15.24
C PHE A 105 12.41 0.17 -15.63
N LEU A 106 11.87 -0.86 -16.28
CA LEU A 106 12.63 -2.02 -16.75
C LEU A 106 13.61 -1.68 -17.88
N GLN A 107 13.55 -0.47 -18.45
CA GLN A 107 14.53 0.00 -19.42
C GLN A 107 15.79 0.58 -18.78
N LEU A 108 15.77 0.82 -17.47
CA LEU A 108 16.99 1.11 -16.73
C LEU A 108 17.79 -0.18 -16.61
N SER A 109 19.10 -0.07 -16.85
CA SER A 109 19.99 -1.22 -16.90
C SER A 109 20.00 -2.02 -15.60
N VAL A 110 19.91 -1.33 -14.45
CA VAL A 110 19.79 -1.94 -13.12
C VAL A 110 18.63 -2.93 -13.03
N TYR A 111 17.46 -2.53 -13.51
CA TYR A 111 16.25 -3.33 -13.38
C TYR A 111 16.06 -4.31 -14.52
N ARG A 112 16.64 -4.01 -15.69
CA ARG A 112 16.65 -4.92 -16.83
C ARG A 112 17.33 -6.24 -16.50
N GLU A 113 18.42 -6.21 -15.74
CA GLU A 113 19.12 -7.42 -15.31
C GLU A 113 18.29 -8.25 -14.32
N HIS A 114 17.67 -7.58 -13.35
CA HIS A 114 16.88 -8.23 -12.31
C HIS A 114 15.56 -8.84 -12.83
N TYR A 115 14.80 -8.07 -13.61
CA TYR A 115 13.47 -8.47 -14.09
C TYR A 115 13.47 -9.08 -15.51
N ARG A 116 14.62 -9.12 -16.20
CA ARG A 116 14.79 -9.69 -17.55
C ARG A 116 13.76 -9.16 -18.55
N HIS A 117 13.07 -10.06 -19.25
CA HIS A 117 12.05 -9.75 -20.26
C HIS A 117 10.64 -9.62 -19.68
N SER A 118 10.51 -9.34 -18.37
CA SER A 118 9.21 -9.11 -17.75
C SER A 118 8.51 -7.91 -18.38
N ASP A 119 7.19 -7.96 -18.44
CA ASP A 119 6.38 -6.83 -18.88
C ASP A 119 6.31 -5.78 -17.76
N ASN A 120 6.44 -4.50 -18.11
CA ASN A 120 6.30 -3.38 -17.17
C ASN A 120 4.95 -3.45 -16.47
N ARG A 121 3.89 -3.90 -17.15
CA ARG A 121 2.55 -4.00 -16.57
C ARG A 121 2.47 -5.03 -15.44
N VAL A 122 3.11 -6.18 -15.62
CA VAL A 122 3.12 -7.26 -14.61
C VAL A 122 3.96 -6.84 -13.40
N VAL A 123 5.14 -6.26 -13.65
CA VAL A 123 6.00 -5.74 -12.59
C VAL A 123 5.32 -4.58 -11.86
N GLY A 124 4.63 -3.69 -12.57
CA GLY A 124 3.87 -2.59 -11.99
C GLY A 124 2.74 -3.06 -11.07
N GLN A 125 2.04 -4.14 -11.43
CA GLN A 125 1.04 -4.77 -10.55
C GLN A 125 1.66 -5.35 -9.29
N ALA A 126 2.80 -6.05 -9.41
CA ALA A 126 3.52 -6.60 -8.26
C ALA A 126 4.03 -5.48 -7.32
N VAL A 127 4.56 -4.41 -7.90
CA VAL A 127 5.00 -3.22 -7.17
C VAL A 127 3.84 -2.56 -6.42
N ASN A 128 2.67 -2.44 -7.05
CA ASN A 128 1.49 -1.91 -6.40
C ASN A 128 1.04 -2.79 -5.22
N ALA A 129 1.08 -4.11 -5.38
CA ALA A 129 0.80 -5.05 -4.29
C ALA A 129 1.79 -4.87 -3.12
N GLU A 130 3.09 -4.78 -3.40
CA GLU A 130 4.14 -4.52 -2.39
C GLU A 130 3.91 -3.20 -1.64
N LEU A 131 3.51 -2.14 -2.34
CA LEU A 131 3.16 -0.86 -1.72
C LEU A 131 1.95 -0.98 -0.79
N ILE A 132 0.91 -1.71 -1.21
CA ILE A 132 -0.28 -1.96 -0.39
C ILE A 132 0.08 -2.78 0.84
N GLU A 133 0.86 -3.85 0.70
CA GLU A 133 1.32 -4.66 1.82
C GLU A 133 2.18 -3.85 2.81
N THR A 134 3.10 -3.02 2.29
CA THR A 134 3.91 -2.12 3.12
C THR A 134 3.02 -1.14 3.88
N PHE A 135 2.02 -0.57 3.23
CA PHE A 135 1.08 0.33 3.90
C PHE A 135 0.24 -0.39 4.96
N LEU A 136 -0.30 -1.57 4.64
CA LEU A 136 -1.07 -2.38 5.59
C LEU A 136 -0.20 -2.74 6.80
N SER A 137 1.05 -3.14 6.60
CA SER A 137 1.96 -3.46 7.71
C SER A 137 2.27 -2.26 8.61
N THR A 138 2.36 -1.03 8.07
CA THR A 138 2.49 0.19 8.89
C THR A 138 1.23 0.52 9.69
N ARG A 139 0.04 0.11 9.20
CA ARG A 139 -1.23 0.27 9.91
C ARG A 139 -1.51 -0.85 10.90
N VAL A 140 -0.85 -2.00 10.75
CA VAL A 140 -0.78 -3.04 11.77
C VAL A 140 0.20 -2.57 12.86
N THR A 141 -0.16 -1.49 13.57
CA THR A 141 -0.05 -1.59 15.03
C THR A 141 -0.99 -2.72 15.41
N LYS A 142 -0.45 -3.94 15.45
CA LYS A 142 -1.08 -5.06 16.15
C LYS A 142 -1.57 -4.45 17.47
N PRO A 143 -2.88 -4.40 17.77
CA PRO A 143 -3.27 -4.24 19.15
C PRO A 143 -2.53 -5.37 19.85
N SER A 144 -1.53 -5.02 20.67
CA SER A 144 -0.81 -5.98 21.48
C SER A 144 -1.88 -6.55 22.40
N ILE A 145 -2.51 -7.62 21.95
CA ILE A 145 -3.05 -8.61 22.84
C ILE A 145 -1.80 -9.10 23.56
N GLN A 146 -1.50 -8.45 24.67
CA GLN A 146 -0.62 -9.02 25.68
C GLN A 146 -1.16 -10.42 25.94
N PRO A 147 -0.35 -11.48 25.78
CA PRO A 147 -0.76 -12.84 26.12
C PRO A 147 -1.25 -12.92 27.57
N ASP A 148 -0.83 -11.99 28.41
CA ASP A 148 -1.14 -11.93 29.84
C ASP A 148 -2.54 -11.37 30.16
N CYS A 149 -3.35 -10.96 29.17
CA CYS A 149 -4.73 -10.51 29.42
C CYS A 149 -5.80 -11.58 29.11
N PHE A 150 -5.41 -12.78 28.68
CA PHE A 150 -6.33 -13.90 28.45
C PHE A 150 -6.37 -14.93 29.58
N SER A 151 -5.70 -14.68 30.71
CA SER A 151 -5.88 -15.47 31.93
C SER A 151 -6.78 -14.80 32.97
N ASN A 152 -7.40 -13.67 32.64
CA ASN A 152 -8.51 -13.21 33.46
C ASN A 152 -9.73 -14.04 33.09
N GLU A 153 -9.92 -15.14 33.84
CA GLU A 153 -11.25 -15.64 34.15
C GLU A 153 -12.18 -14.43 34.24
N PHE A 154 -13.08 -14.29 33.27
CA PHE A 154 -14.12 -13.28 33.32
C PHE A 154 -15.02 -13.67 34.48
N SER A 155 -14.67 -13.20 35.68
CA SER A 155 -15.38 -13.55 36.89
C SER A 155 -16.81 -13.04 36.80
N PHE A 156 -17.73 -13.85 37.29
CA PHE A 156 -19.17 -13.59 37.25
C PHE A 156 -19.55 -12.17 37.74
N GLU A 157 -18.87 -11.71 38.79
CA GLU A 157 -19.04 -10.40 39.42
C GLU A 157 -18.67 -9.23 38.48
N LYS A 158 -17.65 -9.42 37.64
CA LYS A 158 -17.21 -8.42 36.68
C LYS A 158 -18.21 -8.25 35.54
N LEU A 159 -18.80 -9.34 35.06
CA LEU A 159 -19.88 -9.27 34.07
C LEU A 159 -21.15 -8.65 34.67
N GLN A 160 -21.46 -8.95 35.93
CA GLN A 160 -22.63 -8.40 36.59
C GLN A 160 -22.52 -6.88 36.80
N SER A 161 -21.35 -6.39 37.23
CA SER A 161 -21.07 -4.95 37.38
C SER A 161 -21.07 -4.19 36.05
N MET A 162 -20.64 -4.82 34.95
CA MET A 162 -20.66 -4.19 33.62
C MET A 162 -22.07 -4.13 33.00
N THR A 163 -22.92 -5.10 33.30
CA THR A 163 -24.25 -5.20 32.68
C THR A 163 -25.35 -4.59 33.55
N GLY A 164 -25.07 -4.29 34.82
CA GLY A 164 -26.00 -3.60 35.74
C GLY A 164 -27.18 -4.45 36.22
N HIS A 165 -27.17 -5.76 35.99
CA HIS A 165 -28.24 -6.66 36.42
C HIS A 165 -28.07 -7.09 37.88
N ALA A 166 -29.02 -6.71 38.75
CA ALA A 166 -29.00 -7.08 40.17
C ALA A 166 -29.16 -8.60 40.46
N PRO A 167 -30.00 -9.38 39.75
CA PRO A 167 -30.12 -10.81 40.03
C PRO A 167 -29.07 -11.65 39.28
N VAL A 168 -28.31 -12.43 40.04
CA VAL A 168 -27.27 -13.37 39.58
C VAL A 168 -27.80 -14.37 38.52
N ASN A 169 -29.06 -14.76 38.62
CA ASN A 169 -29.66 -15.78 37.75
C ASN A 169 -29.85 -15.35 36.29
N THR A 170 -29.89 -14.04 35.99
CA THR A 170 -30.06 -13.60 34.60
C THR A 170 -28.74 -13.65 33.83
N THR A 171 -27.62 -13.36 34.50
CA THR A 171 -26.29 -13.34 33.86
C THR A 171 -25.79 -14.75 33.57
N SER A 172 -26.13 -15.74 34.42
CA SER A 172 -25.75 -17.15 34.21
C SER A 172 -26.36 -17.77 32.96
N LYS A 173 -27.58 -17.34 32.56
CA LYS A 173 -28.24 -17.79 31.33
C LYS A 173 -27.47 -17.42 30.06
N TYR A 174 -26.80 -16.26 30.06
CA TYR A 174 -26.04 -15.83 28.89
C TYR A 174 -24.69 -16.55 28.79
N MET A 175 -24.06 -16.90 29.92
CA MET A 175 -22.77 -17.61 29.92
C MET A 175 -22.83 -19.03 29.35
N SER A 176 -23.94 -19.74 29.54
CA SER A 176 -24.11 -21.09 28.97
C SER A 176 -24.48 -21.10 27.49
N THR A 177 -24.76 -19.93 26.90
CA THR A 177 -25.14 -19.83 25.49
C THR A 177 -23.89 -19.63 24.63
N SER A 178 -23.46 -20.67 23.92
CA SER A 178 -22.37 -20.54 22.94
C SER A 178 -22.76 -19.53 21.86
N MET A 179 -21.87 -18.59 21.52
CA MET A 179 -22.13 -17.64 20.43
C MET A 179 -22.56 -18.37 19.16
N GLY A 180 -23.76 -18.04 18.66
CA GLY A 180 -24.31 -18.62 17.44
C GLY A 180 -25.29 -19.79 17.62
N LYS A 181 -25.58 -20.25 18.84
CA LYS A 181 -26.72 -21.17 19.07
C LYS A 181 -27.96 -20.41 19.50
N CYS A 182 -29.04 -20.54 18.73
CA CYS A 182 -30.35 -20.08 19.13
C CYS A 182 -30.99 -21.13 20.06
N THR A 183 -31.45 -20.71 21.24
CA THR A 183 -32.07 -21.60 22.23
C THR A 183 -33.47 -22.11 21.84
N ASN A 184 -34.04 -21.62 20.74
CA ASN A 184 -35.33 -22.08 20.22
C ASN A 184 -35.21 -23.16 19.12
N GLU A 185 -34.02 -23.70 18.87
CA GLU A 185 -33.82 -24.71 17.82
C GLU A 185 -34.36 -26.11 18.15
N ASP A 186 -34.71 -26.40 19.41
CA ASP A 186 -35.26 -27.70 19.80
C ASP A 186 -36.67 -27.99 19.26
N SER A 187 -37.29 -27.04 18.54
CA SER A 187 -38.68 -27.14 18.09
C SER A 187 -38.88 -27.16 16.57
N VAL A 188 -37.84 -27.15 15.72
CA VAL A 188 -38.07 -27.11 14.27
C VAL A 188 -37.10 -27.95 13.43
N LEU A 189 -37.69 -28.70 12.49
CA LEU A 189 -37.10 -29.46 11.39
C LEU A 189 -35.88 -28.77 10.72
N PRO A 190 -34.96 -29.56 10.12
CA PRO A 190 -33.56 -29.21 9.85
C PRO A 190 -33.31 -28.18 8.72
N ASN A 191 -34.19 -27.19 8.53
CA ASN A 191 -33.99 -26.08 7.60
C ASN A 191 -34.88 -24.85 7.86
N ALA A 192 -35.43 -24.67 9.07
CA ALA A 192 -36.32 -23.55 9.36
C ALA A 192 -35.60 -22.35 9.99
N LYS A 193 -35.85 -21.16 9.46
CA LYS A 193 -35.38 -19.87 9.97
C LYS A 193 -36.05 -19.58 11.32
N CYS A 194 -35.29 -19.16 12.34
CA CYS A 194 -35.86 -18.64 13.59
C CYS A 194 -36.66 -17.36 13.28
N VAL A 195 -37.98 -17.39 13.50
CA VAL A 195 -38.89 -16.26 13.23
C VAL A 195 -38.52 -15.01 14.05
N THR A 196 -37.94 -15.20 15.24
CA THR A 196 -37.55 -14.11 16.16
C THR A 196 -36.14 -13.58 15.89
N CYS A 197 -35.25 -14.39 15.31
CA CYS A 197 -33.82 -14.13 15.25
C CYS A 197 -33.31 -13.76 13.85
N GLY A 198 -34.15 -13.96 12.82
CA GLY A 198 -33.71 -13.88 11.44
C GLY A 198 -32.78 -15.04 11.04
N PRO A 199 -32.31 -15.09 9.78
CA PRO A 199 -31.50 -16.20 9.28
C PRO A 199 -30.15 -16.26 9.99
N SER A 200 -29.92 -17.32 10.76
CA SER A 200 -28.62 -17.67 11.34
C SER A 200 -27.61 -17.87 10.22
N ALA A 201 -26.69 -16.93 10.06
CA ALA A 201 -25.58 -17.07 9.13
C ALA A 201 -24.58 -18.08 9.70
N HIS A 202 -24.84 -19.37 9.48
CA HIS A 202 -23.81 -20.40 9.55
C HIS A 202 -22.79 -20.13 8.43
N ARG A 203 -21.85 -19.20 8.66
CA ARG A 203 -20.62 -19.13 7.87
C ARG A 203 -19.77 -20.31 8.29
N LYS A 204 -19.84 -21.41 7.53
CA LYS A 204 -18.76 -22.39 7.50
C LYS A 204 -17.52 -21.66 6.96
N LEU A 205 -16.55 -21.42 7.84
CA LEU A 205 -15.18 -21.11 7.44
C LEU A 205 -14.60 -22.41 6.87
N HIS A 206 -14.38 -22.43 5.55
CA HIS A 206 -13.47 -23.36 4.89
C HIS A 206 -12.15 -22.64 4.64
#